data_AF-A0A372DT66-F1
#
_entry.id   AF-A0A372DT66-F1
#
_cell.length_a   1.000
_cell.length_b   1.000
_cell.length_c   1.000
_cell.angle_alpha   90.00
_cell.angle_beta   90.00
_cell.angle_gamma   90.00
#
_symmetry.space_group_name_H-M   'P 1'
#
loop_
_entity.id
_entity.type
_entity.pdbx_description
1 polymer ?
#
loop_
_entity_poly.entity_id
_entity_poly.type
_entity_poly.pdbx_seq_one_letter_code
_entity_poly.pdbx_strand_id
1 'polypeptide(L)'
;MESSSCLVISMLHRLLCGAIALVIGSTAIAPAQAQQRPNTQSAPSSRSTTPPDPNCPIKGNISQTTDGQSTGRRLYHLPGMRDYERTVIDLSRGERWFCSEAEAIAAGWAKAPR
;
A
#
# COMPACT_ATOMS: atom_id res chain seq x y z
N MET A 1 3.14 -46.42 18.65
CA MET A 1 1.71 -46.77 18.77
C MET A 1 0.93 -45.50 19.10
N GLU A 2 0.82 -44.57 18.15
CA GLU A 2 -0.04 -43.38 18.25
C GLU A 2 -0.40 -42.97 16.82
N SER A 3 -1.34 -43.66 16.19
CA SER A 3 -1.84 -43.31 14.85
C SER A 3 -3.31 -43.70 14.61
N SER A 4 -4.02 -44.18 15.64
CA SER A 4 -5.39 -44.72 15.49
C SER A 4 -6.52 -43.77 15.90
N SER A 5 -6.21 -42.54 16.32
CA SER A 5 -7.22 -41.61 16.86
C SER A 5 -7.80 -40.63 15.84
N CYS A 6 -7.28 -40.57 14.60
CA CYS A 6 -7.72 -39.59 13.61
C CYS A 6 -8.91 -40.05 12.72
N LEU A 7 -9.27 -41.34 12.71
CA LEU A 7 -10.21 -41.84 11.69
C LEU A 7 -11.69 -41.87 12.13
N VAL A 8 -12.01 -41.75 13.41
CA VAL A 8 -13.40 -41.90 13.89
C VAL A 8 -14.24 -40.62 13.85
N ILE A 9 -13.64 -39.46 13.58
CA ILE A 9 -14.34 -38.16 13.56
C ILE A 9 -14.88 -37.81 12.15
N SER A 10 -14.47 -38.53 11.10
CA SER A 10 -14.92 -38.26 9.72
C SER A 10 -16.20 -38.99 9.27
N MET A 11 -16.76 -39.90 10.06
CA MET A 11 -17.95 -40.69 9.64
C MET A 11 -19.31 -40.11 10.04
N LEU A 12 -19.38 -39.08 10.89
CA LEU A 12 -20.65 -38.48 11.30
C LEU A 12 -21.01 -37.23 10.46
N HIS A 13 -20.93 -37.38 9.14
CA HIS A 13 -21.15 -36.29 8.18
C HIS A 13 -22.20 -36.61 7.11
N ARG A 14 -23.21 -37.46 7.39
CA ARG A 14 -24.10 -37.93 6.30
C ARG A 14 -25.61 -37.97 6.53
N LEU A 15 -26.17 -37.46 7.62
CA LEU A 15 -27.60 -37.71 7.88
C LEU A 15 -28.51 -36.52 8.20
N LEU A 16 -28.08 -35.25 8.05
CA LEU A 16 -28.98 -34.12 8.32
C LEU A 16 -28.91 -32.93 7.33
N CYS A 17 -28.61 -33.16 6.05
CA CYS A 17 -28.77 -32.13 5.00
C CYS A 17 -29.96 -32.48 4.09
N GLY A 18 -31.16 -32.40 4.67
CA GLY A 18 -32.41 -32.44 3.92
C GLY A 18 -32.76 -31.05 3.40
N ALA A 19 -32.95 -30.92 2.09
CA ALA A 19 -34.08 -30.23 1.47
C ALA A 19 -33.90 -30.23 -0.04
N ILE A 20 -34.85 -30.88 -0.70
CA ILE A 20 -34.98 -31.08 -2.13
C ILE A 20 -35.21 -29.72 -2.80
N ALA A 21 -34.31 -29.38 -3.72
CA ALA A 21 -34.42 -28.21 -4.59
C ALA A 21 -35.51 -28.43 -5.64
N LEU A 22 -36.51 -27.55 -5.71
CA LEU A 22 -37.38 -27.37 -6.88
C LEU A 22 -38.10 -26.01 -6.78
N VAL A 23 -37.59 -24.97 -7.46
CA VAL A 23 -38.40 -23.86 -8.01
C VAL A 23 -37.74 -23.26 -9.26
N ILE A 24 -38.23 -23.73 -10.40
CA ILE A 24 -38.55 -23.06 -11.66
C ILE A 24 -38.18 -21.56 -11.78
N GLY A 25 -37.41 -21.24 -12.84
CA GLY A 25 -37.74 -20.16 -13.78
C GLY A 25 -37.44 -18.72 -13.39
N SER A 26 -36.37 -18.15 -13.96
CA SER A 26 -36.34 -16.81 -14.57
C SER A 26 -34.94 -16.56 -15.15
N THR A 27 -34.78 -16.77 -16.46
CA THR A 27 -33.64 -16.20 -17.19
C THR A 27 -33.86 -14.69 -17.31
N ALA A 28 -33.60 -13.95 -16.24
CA ALA A 28 -33.48 -12.51 -16.30
C ALA A 28 -32.11 -12.18 -16.90
N ILE A 29 -32.09 -11.85 -18.19
CA ILE A 29 -30.95 -11.25 -18.87
C ILE A 29 -30.74 -9.87 -18.23
N ALA A 30 -29.80 -9.77 -17.30
CA ALA A 30 -29.40 -8.48 -16.73
C ALA A 30 -28.70 -7.63 -17.80
N PRO A 31 -28.96 -6.31 -17.87
CA PRO A 31 -28.18 -5.44 -18.74
C PRO A 31 -26.75 -5.40 -18.22
N ALA A 32 -25.79 -5.53 -19.14
CA ALA A 32 -24.40 -5.22 -18.89
C ALA A 32 -24.28 -3.71 -18.57
N GLN A 33 -24.46 -3.35 -17.31
CA GLN A 33 -24.05 -2.05 -16.79
C GLN A 33 -22.53 -2.13 -16.69
N ALA A 34 -21.86 -1.58 -17.71
CA ALA A 34 -20.46 -1.22 -17.64
C ALA A 34 -20.28 -0.20 -16.50
N GLN A 35 -20.15 -0.71 -15.28
CA GLN A 35 -19.76 0.06 -14.11
C GLN A 35 -18.34 0.54 -14.40
N GLN A 36 -18.24 1.77 -14.91
CA GLN A 36 -16.99 2.50 -14.95
C GLN A 36 -16.45 2.51 -13.53
N ARG A 37 -15.45 1.66 -13.26
CA ARG A 37 -14.70 1.72 -12.01
C ARG A 37 -14.06 3.11 -12.02
N PRO A 38 -14.42 4.04 -11.11
CA PRO A 38 -13.59 5.21 -10.91
C PRO A 38 -12.21 4.66 -10.59
N ASN A 39 -11.22 5.03 -11.41
CA ASN A 39 -9.82 4.64 -11.35
C ASN A 39 -9.41 4.44 -9.89
N THR A 40 -9.58 3.21 -9.39
CA THR A 40 -9.38 2.91 -7.98
C THR A 40 -7.90 2.79 -7.90
N GLN A 41 -7.28 3.89 -7.48
CA GLN A 41 -5.86 4.05 -7.24
C GLN A 41 -5.31 2.71 -6.79
N SER A 42 -4.49 2.13 -7.67
CA SER A 42 -3.67 0.95 -7.38
C SER A 42 -3.18 1.07 -5.95
N ALA A 43 -3.36 0.00 -5.15
CA ALA A 43 -2.97 -0.08 -3.74
C ALA A 43 -1.77 0.82 -3.45
N PRO A 44 -1.81 1.72 -2.45
CA PRO A 44 -0.80 2.76 -2.28
C PRO A 44 0.57 2.09 -2.24
N SER A 45 1.28 2.16 -3.37
CA SER A 45 2.67 1.78 -3.41
C SER A 45 3.33 2.80 -2.50
N SER A 46 3.83 2.33 -1.36
CA SER A 46 4.40 3.21 -0.34
C SER A 46 5.49 4.09 -0.93
N ARG A 47 6.14 3.61 -1.99
CA ARG A 47 7.14 4.31 -2.79
C ARG A 47 6.53 5.05 -3.98
N SER A 48 6.79 6.36 -4.07
CA SER A 48 6.53 7.12 -5.29
C SER A 48 7.56 8.24 -5.53
N THR A 49 7.74 8.59 -6.80
CA THR A 49 8.64 9.68 -7.25
C THR A 49 7.89 10.96 -7.52
N THR A 50 6.56 10.91 -7.60
CA THR A 50 5.68 12.03 -7.95
C THR A 50 4.96 12.49 -6.69
N PRO A 51 4.94 13.79 -6.39
CA PRO A 51 4.19 14.29 -5.25
C PRO A 51 2.68 14.04 -5.46
N PRO A 52 1.95 13.70 -4.39
CA PRO A 52 0.49 13.53 -4.47
C PRO A 52 -0.23 14.85 -4.77
N ASP A 53 0.37 15.98 -4.39
CA ASP A 53 -0.13 17.32 -4.68
C ASP A 53 0.98 18.14 -5.39
N PRO A 54 0.71 18.74 -6.57
CA PRO A 54 1.69 19.58 -7.26
C PRO A 54 2.12 20.82 -6.46
N ASN A 55 1.31 21.28 -5.48
CA ASN A 55 1.65 22.36 -4.57
C ASN A 55 2.64 21.93 -3.47
N CYS A 56 2.93 20.63 -3.35
CA CYS A 56 3.84 20.07 -2.36
C CYS A 56 5.02 19.31 -3.01
N PRO A 57 5.89 20.03 -3.75
CA PRO A 57 6.96 19.39 -4.50
C PRO A 57 8.14 18.94 -3.63
N ILE A 58 8.23 19.33 -2.36
CA ILE A 58 9.46 19.08 -1.60
C ILE A 58 9.50 17.62 -1.15
N LYS A 59 10.54 16.89 -1.56
CA LYS A 59 10.70 15.45 -1.31
C LYS A 59 11.53 15.21 -0.05
N GLY A 60 10.94 14.66 1.01
CA GLY A 60 11.64 14.27 2.24
C GLY A 60 12.00 12.78 2.29
N ASN A 61 13.26 12.45 2.03
CA ASN A 61 13.81 11.08 2.06
C ASN A 61 14.64 10.78 3.34
N ILE A 62 14.54 9.55 3.85
CA ILE A 62 15.28 9.07 5.03
C ILE A 62 16.37 8.12 4.54
N SER A 63 17.62 8.55 4.64
CA SER A 63 18.76 7.71 4.24
C SER A 63 18.83 6.46 5.13
N GLN A 64 18.81 5.25 4.54
CA GLN A 64 19.00 4.01 5.29
C GLN A 64 20.45 3.90 5.76
N THR A 65 20.66 3.35 6.95
CA THR A 65 21.99 2.93 7.45
C THR A 65 22.07 1.43 7.26
N THR A 66 22.97 0.93 6.40
CA THR A 66 23.22 -0.51 6.24
C THR A 66 24.37 -1.04 7.11
N ASP A 67 25.24 -0.16 7.62
CA ASP A 67 26.54 -0.60 8.15
C ASP A 67 26.89 0.00 9.53
N GLY A 68 25.89 0.47 10.28
CA GLY A 68 26.08 1.01 11.64
C GLY A 68 26.77 2.38 11.71
N GLN A 69 27.05 3.03 10.58
CA GLN A 69 27.78 4.31 10.51
C GLN A 69 27.09 5.47 9.76
N SER A 70 25.80 5.40 9.44
CA SER A 70 25.09 6.56 8.89
C SER A 70 23.76 6.79 9.58
N THR A 71 23.74 7.70 10.56
CA THR A 71 22.53 8.21 11.22
C THR A 71 21.40 8.37 10.20
N GLY A 72 20.20 7.83 10.46
CA GLY A 72 19.03 7.93 9.57
C GLY A 72 18.61 9.37 9.32
N ARG A 73 19.36 10.09 8.49
CA ARG A 73 19.24 11.52 8.26
C ARG A 73 18.00 11.77 7.42
N ARG A 74 17.15 12.65 7.95
CA ARG A 74 15.97 13.19 7.31
C ARG A 74 16.41 14.33 6.40
N LEU A 75 16.43 14.07 5.10
CA LEU A 75 16.89 15.03 4.10
C LEU A 75 15.74 15.42 3.18
N TYR A 76 15.55 16.72 2.97
CA TYR A 76 14.58 17.21 1.99
C TYR A 76 15.28 17.71 0.72
N HIS A 77 14.66 17.42 -0.43
CA HIS A 77 15.11 17.78 -1.77
C HIS A 77 14.10 18.75 -2.40
N LEU A 78 14.62 19.82 -2.98
CA LEU A 78 13.84 20.81 -3.71
C LEU A 78 13.76 20.48 -5.20
N PRO A 79 12.70 20.93 -5.91
CA PRO A 79 12.68 20.90 -7.36
C PRO A 79 13.88 21.68 -7.93
N GLY A 80 14.56 21.09 -8.90
CA GLY A 80 15.78 21.64 -9.51
C GLY A 80 17.10 21.15 -8.90
N MET A 81 17.07 20.32 -7.86
CA MET A 81 18.27 19.62 -7.40
C MET A 81 18.60 18.42 -8.30
N ARG A 82 19.89 18.08 -8.42
CA ARG A 82 20.37 16.97 -9.27
C ARG A 82 19.75 15.63 -8.89
N ASP A 83 19.62 15.39 -7.59
CA ASP A 83 19.07 14.15 -7.05
C ASP A 83 17.55 14.23 -6.82
N TYR A 84 16.87 15.29 -7.26
CA TYR A 84 15.43 15.42 -7.03
C TYR A 84 14.64 14.34 -7.78
N GLU A 85 14.96 14.10 -9.06
CA GLU A 85 14.21 13.13 -9.89
C GLU A 85 14.46 11.68 -9.46
N ARG A 86 15.71 11.35 -9.07
CA ARG A 86 16.06 10.01 -8.60
C ARG A 86 15.51 9.69 -7.20
N THR A 87 15.20 10.72 -6.40
CA THR A 87 14.70 10.53 -5.04
C THR A 87 13.29 9.96 -5.10
N VAL A 88 13.16 8.72 -4.65
CA VAL A 88 11.89 8.01 -4.42
C VAL A 88 11.54 8.17 -2.94
N ILE A 89 10.29 8.49 -2.66
CA ILE A 89 9.78 8.67 -1.30
C ILE A 89 8.96 7.46 -0.92
N ASP A 90 9.35 6.80 0.16
CA ASP A 90 8.73 5.64 0.78
C ASP A 90 7.96 6.02 2.06
N LEU A 91 6.65 6.20 1.93
CA LEU A 91 5.75 6.48 3.04
C LEU A 91 5.83 5.43 4.16
N SER A 92 6.12 4.16 3.82
CA SER A 92 6.25 3.10 4.83
C SER A 92 7.48 3.27 5.72
N ARG A 93 8.49 4.02 5.25
CA ARG A 93 9.70 4.33 6.01
C ARG A 93 9.58 5.64 6.79
N GLY A 94 8.42 6.31 6.69
CA GLY A 94 8.17 7.62 7.29
C GLY A 94 8.65 8.80 6.44
N GLU A 95 9.09 8.52 5.21
CA GLU A 95 9.41 9.53 4.19
C GLU A 95 8.11 10.21 3.74
N ARG A 96 8.19 11.47 3.32
CA ARG A 96 6.98 12.25 2.97
C ARG A 96 7.30 13.45 2.09
N TRP A 97 6.25 14.04 1.52
CA TRP A 97 6.33 15.31 0.83
C TRP A 97 5.97 16.47 1.75
N PHE A 98 6.54 17.63 1.45
CA PHE A 98 6.28 18.90 2.14
C PHE A 98 5.87 19.96 1.13
N CYS A 99 5.09 20.93 1.60
CA CYS A 99 4.68 22.06 0.76
C CYS A 99 5.63 23.26 0.89
N SER A 100 6.39 23.34 2.00
CA SER A 100 7.36 24.41 2.23
C SER A 100 8.63 23.92 2.93
N GLU A 101 9.76 24.60 2.71
CA GLU A 101 11.01 24.31 3.41
C GLU A 101 10.85 24.51 4.93
N ALA A 102 10.05 25.50 5.33
CA ALA A 102 9.77 25.78 6.73
C ALA A 102 9.07 24.59 7.42
N GLU A 103 8.11 23.97 6.75
CA GLU A 103 7.42 22.77 7.26
C GLU A 103 8.38 21.58 7.40
N ALA A 104 9.24 21.37 6.40
CA ALA A 104 10.27 20.33 6.45
C ALA A 104 11.24 20.56 7.62
N ILE A 105 11.72 21.80 7.80
CA ILE A 105 12.62 22.17 8.90
C ILE A 105 11.93 22.00 10.26
N ALA A 106 10.67 22.43 10.38
CA ALA A 106 9.88 22.26 11.60
C ALA A 106 9.65 20.79 11.93
N ALA A 107 9.52 19.92 10.92
CA ALA A 107 9.46 18.47 11.07
C ALA A 107 10.84 17.82 11.36
N GLY A 108 11.90 18.61 11.49
CA GLY A 108 13.26 18.15 11.81
C GLY A 108 14.03 17.61 10.59
N TRP A 109 13.71 18.07 9.38
CA TRP A 109 14.39 17.69 8.16
C TRP A 109 15.47 18.71 7.80
N ALA A 110 16.61 18.22 7.33
CA ALA A 110 17.71 19.04 6.86
C ALA A 110 17.73 19.12 5.33
N LYS A 111 18.23 20.23 4.78
CA LYS A 111 18.36 20.38 3.33
C LYS A 111 19.40 19.39 2.80
N ALA A 112 19.06 18.67 1.74
CA ALA A 112 20.04 17.85 1.04
C ALA A 112 21.14 18.73 0.42
N PRO A 113 22.39 18.25 0.35
CA PRO A 113 23.44 18.91 -0.44
C PRO A 113 23.04 18.94 -1.92
N ARG A 114 23.45 20.00 -2.64
CA ARG A 114 23.11 20.24 -4.05
C ARG A 114 23.88 19.36 -5.02
#